data_AF-A0A5B8N8Y7-F1
#
_entry.id   AF-A0A5B8N8Y7-F1
#
_cell.length_a   1.000
_cell.length_b   1.000
_cell.length_c   1.000
_cell.angle_alpha   90.00
_cell.angle_beta   90.00
_cell.angle_gamma   90.00
#
_symmetry.space_group_name_H-M   'P 1'
#
loop_
_entity.id
_entity.type
_entity.pdbx_description
1 polymer ?
#
loop_
_entity_poly.entity_id
_entity_poly.type
_entity_poly.pdbx_seq_one_letter_code
_entity_poly.pdbx_strand_id
1 'polypeptide(L)' 'MNANNFFNDLQAKINQALENSPAKDIEKNVKAMLTQGFSRLDLVTREEFDIQNQVLAKTRAKLDELEKRVAELEAQLKNK' A
#
# COMPACT_ATOMS: atom_id res chain seq x y z
N MET A 1 39.72 1.06 -7.25
CA MET A 1 39.23 1.38 -5.90
C MET A 1 38.19 0.34 -5.54
N ASN A 2 38.45 -0.47 -4.50
CA ASN A 2 37.66 -1.67 -4.19
C ASN A 2 36.32 -1.30 -3.55
N ALA A 3 35.22 -1.87 -4.05
CA ALA A 3 33.87 -1.70 -3.50
C ALA A 3 33.79 -2.03 -1.99
N ASN A 4 34.65 -2.95 -1.54
CA ASN A 4 34.79 -3.31 -0.13
C ASN A 4 35.27 -2.14 0.74
N ASN A 5 36.15 -1.25 0.23
CA ASN A 5 36.62 -0.10 1.00
C ASN A 5 35.51 0.95 1.15
N PHE A 6 34.69 1.14 0.11
CA PHE A 6 33.54 2.04 0.17
C PHE A 6 32.48 1.55 1.16
N PHE A 7 32.19 0.25 1.18
CA PHE A 7 31.24 -0.34 2.13
C PHE A 7 31.75 -0.24 3.58
N ASN A 8 33.04 -0.50 3.79
CA ASN A 8 33.67 -0.38 5.10
C ASN A 8 33.70 1.06 5.61
N ASP A 9 34.01 2.04 4.75
CA ASP A 9 34.00 3.46 5.11
C ASP A 9 32.58 3.97 5.40
N LEU A 10 31.58 3.47 4.66
CA LEU A 10 30.17 3.76 4.91
C LEU A 10 29.71 3.18 6.25
N GLN A 11 30.08 1.93 6.55
CA GLN A 11 29.76 1.28 7.81
C GLN A 11 30.43 2.00 8.99
N ALA A 12 31.70 2.40 8.86
CA ALA A 12 32.42 3.16 9.88
C ALA A 12 31.77 4.53 10.14
N LYS A 13 31.38 5.26 9.08
CA LYS A 13 30.67 6.54 9.22
C LYS A 13 29.29 6.40 9.83
N ILE A 14 28.56 5.33 9.53
CA ILE A 14 27.24 5.05 10.13
C ILE A 14 27.40 4.75 11.63
N ASN A 15 28.37 3.91 12.01
CA ASN A 15 28.63 3.61 13.42
C ASN A 15 29.09 4.84 14.20
N GLN A 16 29.97 5.65 13.62
CA GLN A 16 30.46 6.88 14.25
C GLN A 16 29.35 7.95 14.37
N ALA A 17 28.41 8.00 13.42
CA ALA A 17 27.22 8.84 13.51
C ALA A 17 26.23 8.32 14.56
N LEU A 18 26.10 7.00 14.75
CA LEU A 18 25.27 6.39 15.80
C LEU A 18 25.86 6.57 17.20
N GLU A 19 27.18 6.50 17.35
CA GLU A 19 27.88 6.70 18.64
C GLU A 19 27.91 8.17 19.09
N ASN A 20 28.03 9.10 18.15
CA ASN A 20 28.05 10.55 18.42
C ASN A 20 26.68 11.22 18.33
N SER A 21 25.65 10.48 17.89
CA SER A 21 24.27 10.96 17.91
C SER A 21 23.59 10.46 19.17
N PRO A 22 22.82 11.31 19.88
CA PRO A 22 21.88 10.82 20.87
C PRO A 22 20.96 9.84 20.13
N ALA A 23 20.99 8.54 20.44
CA ALA A 23 20.20 7.54 19.72
C ALA A 23 18.71 7.94 19.54
N LYS A 24 18.20 8.76 20.47
CA LYS A 24 16.89 9.42 20.42
C LYS A 24 16.70 10.38 19.24
N ASP A 25 17.72 11.12 18.81
CA ASP A 25 17.66 12.06 17.70
C ASP A 25 17.62 11.34 16.35
N ILE A 26 18.36 10.25 16.20
CA ILE A 26 18.25 9.37 15.03
C ILE A 26 16.86 8.72 14.98
N GLU A 27 16.38 8.18 16.09
CA GLU A 27 15.04 7.61 16.18
C GLU A 27 13.97 8.66 15.79
N LYS A 28 14.09 9.88 16.29
CA LYS A 28 13.20 11.00 15.96
C LYS A 28 13.24 11.36 14.47
N ASN A 29 14.43 11.42 13.87
CA ASN A 29 14.60 11.76 12.46
C ASN A 29 14.06 10.66 11.53
N VAL A 30 14.31 9.40 11.86
CA VAL A 30 13.76 8.25 11.11
C VAL A 30 12.24 8.23 11.22
N LYS A 31 11.68 8.44 12.41
CA LYS A 31 10.23 8.54 12.62
C LYS A 31 9.63 9.71 11.82
N ALA A 32 10.25 10.89 11.85
CA ALA A 32 9.79 12.04 11.08
C ALA A 32 9.83 11.78 9.57
N MET A 33 10.87 11.11 9.07
CA MET A 33 10.99 10.74 7.66
C MET A 33 9.90 9.72 7.25
N LEU A 34 9.61 8.72 8.09
CA LEU A 34 8.55 7.75 7.85
C LEU A 34 7.16 8.42 7.88
N THR A 35 6.91 9.28 8.85
CA THR A 35 5.65 10.06 8.92
C THR A 35 5.49 10.95 7.70
N GLN A 36 6.54 11.62 7.24
CA GLN A 36 6.52 12.43 6.02
C GLN A 36 6.37 11.59 4.74
N GLY A 37 6.91 10.36 4.73
CA GLY A 37 6.70 9.40 3.66
C GLY A 37 5.23 8.97 3.59
N PHE A 38 4.64 8.60 4.73
CA PHE A 38 3.24 8.21 4.83
C PHE A 38 2.27 9.36 4.53
N SER A 39 2.61 10.60 4.88
CA SER A 39 1.77 11.77 4.56
C SER A 39 1.75 12.12 3.07
N ARG A 40 2.67 11.56 2.27
CA ARG A 40 2.71 11.73 0.81
C ARG A 40 1.99 10.62 0.06
N LEU A 41 1.48 9.61 0.77
CA LEU A 41 0.71 8.51 0.22
C LEU A 41 -0.77 8.76 0.49
N ASP A 42 -1.63 8.42 -0.46
CA ASP A 42 -3.09 8.40 -0.27
C ASP A 42 -3.48 7.15 0.54
N LEU A 43 -3.10 7.14 1.83
CA LEU A 43 -3.37 6.05 2.73
C LEU A 43 -4.84 6.07 3.14
N VAL A 44 -5.51 4.92 2.97
CA VAL A 44 -6.81 4.65 3.59
C VAL A 44 -6.61 3.77 4.82
N THR A 45 -7.51 3.90 5.78
CA THR A 45 -7.51 3.00 6.93
C THR A 45 -7.81 1.57 6.49
N ARG A 46 -7.36 0.60 7.30
CA ARG A 46 -7.67 -0.81 7.04
C ARG A 46 -9.19 -1.06 7.00
N GLU A 47 -9.93 -0.39 7.87
CA GLU A 47 -11.40 -0.49 7.93
C GLU A 47 -12.05 0.02 6.64
N GLU A 48 -11.64 1.18 6.13
CA GLU A 48 -12.14 1.71 4.85
C GLU A 48 -11.83 0.75 3.69
N PHE A 49 -10.62 0.18 3.66
CA PHE A 49 -10.26 -0.81 2.65
C PHE A 49 -11.17 -2.05 2.71
N ASP A 50 -11.43 -2.58 3.91
CA ASP A 50 -12.28 -3.75 4.10
C ASP A 50 -13.75 -3.45 3.73
N ILE A 51 -14.24 -2.23 4.02
CA ILE A 51 -15.56 -1.77 3.56
C ILE A 51 -15.63 -1.73 2.02
N GLN A 52 -14.62 -1.16 1.36
CA GLN A 52 -14.61 -1.10 -0.11
C GLN A 52 -14.58 -2.48 -0.75
N ASN A 53 -13.85 -3.44 -0.17
CA ASN A 53 -13.88 -4.83 -0.63
C ASN A 53 -15.28 -5.46 -0.52
N GLN A 54 -16.00 -5.21 0.57
CA GLN A 54 -17.37 -5.71 0.73
C GLN A 54 -18.34 -5.06 -0.27
N VAL A 55 -18.22 -3.75 -0.49
CA VAL A 55 -19.01 -3.03 -1.50
C VAL A 55 -18.74 -3.63 -2.88
N LEU A 56 -17.48 -3.85 -3.24
CA LEU A 56 -17.10 -4.45 -4.52
C LEU A 56 -17.66 -5.86 -4.68
N ALA A 57 -17.56 -6.70 -3.65
CA ALA A 57 -18.12 -8.05 -3.67
C ALA A 57 -19.64 -8.04 -3.90
N LYS A 58 -20.36 -7.15 -3.20
CA LYS A 58 -21.81 -6.98 -3.37
C LYS A 58 -22.17 -6.47 -4.77
N THR A 59 -21.39 -5.55 -5.32
CA THR A 59 -21.60 -5.02 -6.67
C THR A 59 -21.39 -6.09 -7.73
N ARG A 60 -20.37 -6.94 -7.59
CA ARG A 60 -20.16 -8.09 -8.50
C ARG A 60 -21.33 -9.07 -8.46
N ALA A 61 -21.79 -9.44 -7.26
CA ALA A 61 -22.94 -10.34 -7.13
C ALA A 61 -24.21 -9.78 -7.81
N LYS A 62 -24.46 -8.46 -7.65
CA LYS A 62 -25.57 -7.79 -8.32
C LYS A 62 -25.38 -7.69 -9.84
N LEU A 63 -24.15 -7.48 -10.30
CA LEU A 63 -23.83 -7.45 -11.73
C LEU A 63 -24.13 -8.81 -12.37
N ASP A 64 -23.66 -9.90 -11.75
CA ASP A 64 -23.91 -11.26 -12.24
C ASP A 64 -25.41 -11.59 -12.32
N GLU A 65 -26.21 -11.13 -11.34
CA GLU A 65 -27.67 -11.29 -11.34
C GLU A 65 -28.32 -10.51 -12.50
N LEU A 66 -27.91 -9.27 -12.73
CA LEU A 66 -28.42 -8.45 -13.81
C LEU A 66 -28.03 -9.02 -15.18
N GLU A 67 -26.80 -9.49 -15.35
CA GLU A 67 -26.35 -10.14 -16.58
C GLU A 67 -27.18 -11.38 -16.91
N LYS A 68 -27.47 -12.23 -15.91
CA LYS A 68 -28.38 -13.38 -16.08
C LYS A 68 -29.77 -12.95 -16.51
N ARG A 69 -30.34 -11.96 -15.84
CA ARG A 69 -31.68 -11.45 -16.15
C ARG A 69 -31.75 -10.88 -17.57
N VAL A 70 -30.72 -10.17 -18.01
CA VAL A 70 -30.63 -9.66 -19.39
C VAL A 70 -30.56 -10.82 -20.37
N ALA A 71 -29.71 -11.82 -20.14
CA ALA A 71 -29.60 -12.99 -21.00
C ALA A 71 -30.93 -13.77 -21.13
N GLU A 72 -31.67 -13.92 -20.03
CA GLU A 72 -33.00 -14.53 -20.03
C GLU A 72 -34.00 -13.75 -20.89
N LEU A 73 -34.02 -12.42 -20.74
CA LEU A 73 -34.88 -11.54 -21.53
C LEU A 73 -34.52 -11.59 -23.03
N GLU A 74 -33.23 -11.56 -23.35
CA GLU A 74 -32.74 -11.69 -24.73
C GLU A 74 -33.13 -13.04 -25.35
N ALA A 75 -33.06 -14.14 -24.58
CA ALA A 75 -33.48 -15.46 -25.03
C ALA A 75 -35.00 -15.50 -25.29
N GLN A 76 -35.82 -14.92 -24.42
CA GLN A 76 -37.27 -14.83 -24.62
C GLN A 76 -37.64 -14.03 -25.87
N LEU A 77 -36.91 -12.95 -26.16
CA LEU A 77 -37.13 -12.14 -27.36
C LEU A 77 -36.72 -12.88 -28.65
N LYS A 78 -35.65 -13.67 -28.62
CA LYS A 78 -35.22 -14.50 -29.76
C LYS A 78 -36.19 -15.66 -30.07
N ASN A 79 -36.88 -16.15 -29.06
CA ASN A 79 -37.83 -17.26 -29.18
C ASN A 79 -39.25 -16.80 -29.53
N LYS A 80 -39.45 -15.50 -29.79
CA LYS A 80 -40.71 -14.88 -30.21
C LYS A 80 -40.66 -14.58 -31.70
#